data_AF-A0A268BUZ4-F1
#
_entry.id   AF-A0A268BUZ4-F1
#
_cell.length_a   1.000
_cell.length_b   1.000
_cell.length_c   1.000
_cell.angle_alpha   90.00
_cell.angle_beta   90.00
_cell.angle_gamma   90.00
#
_symmetry.space_group_name_H-M   'P 1'
#
loop_
_entity.id
_entity.type
_entity.pdbx_description
1 polymer ?
#
loop_
_entity_poly.entity_id
_entity_poly.type
_entity_poly.pdbx_seq_one_letter_code
_entity_poly.pdbx_strand_id
1 'polypeptide(L)'
;MMRNSVTTVNSVGPVKGSADAGQVSGGNVGRVHPGGTKTSGVDGSAVKGTGNVRGLDDVPRIKEIEVNFKRNVKHDSEEFARQLKDQEKGMNELTVDEYLKNRDRYIAEGRAIEGNAAQKMARQEALKDKIAELRKQGLSRAEATKQASEWLETKAALHNPDQIAGGRTDIIGGMGDKRVNSSIGSQWKYRIDVVDEQIREMAKNMSSEQLKNTYLNVKLTQ
;
A
#
# COMPACT_ATOMS: atom_id res chain seq x y z
N MET A 1 45.02 -17.69 32.59
CA MET A 1 44.46 -16.87 33.70
C MET A 1 43.21 -16.20 33.14
N MET A 2 42.02 -16.78 33.35
CA MET A 2 41.04 -16.38 34.39
C MET A 2 40.61 -14.91 34.21
N ARG A 3 39.34 -14.53 33.99
CA ARG A 3 38.12 -14.97 34.67
C ARG A 3 36.87 -14.78 33.80
N ASN A 4 36.03 -15.81 33.75
CA ASN A 4 34.59 -15.77 33.48
C ASN A 4 33.86 -15.72 34.83
N SER A 5 32.77 -14.93 34.92
CA SER A 5 31.63 -15.00 35.86
C SER A 5 30.80 -13.72 35.61
N VAL A 6 29.47 -13.67 35.49
CA VAL A 6 28.41 -14.21 36.36
C VAL A 6 27.10 -14.33 35.55
N THR A 7 26.46 -15.50 35.67
CA THR A 7 25.03 -15.83 35.91
C THR A 7 24.02 -14.67 35.84
N THR A 8 22.83 -14.79 35.24
CA THR A 8 21.64 -15.32 35.93
C THR A 8 20.51 -15.64 34.96
N VAL A 9 20.02 -16.87 35.06
CA VAL A 9 18.75 -17.41 34.57
C VAL A 9 17.59 -16.88 35.41
N ASN A 10 16.46 -16.52 34.80
CA ASN A 10 15.16 -16.74 35.42
C ASN A 10 14.06 -16.96 34.37
N SER A 11 13.45 -18.13 34.51
CA SER A 11 12.29 -18.64 33.79
C SER A 11 11.03 -18.22 34.55
N VAL A 12 10.01 -17.73 33.84
CA VAL A 12 8.63 -17.68 34.38
C VAL A 12 7.67 -18.06 33.25
N GLY A 13 6.96 -19.16 33.46
CA GLY A 13 5.89 -19.67 32.61
C GLY A 13 4.56 -18.92 32.78
N PRO A 14 3.46 -19.44 32.22
CA PRO A 14 2.30 -18.65 31.83
C PRO A 14 1.28 -18.48 32.97
N VAL A 15 0.64 -17.32 33.02
CA VAL A 15 -0.51 -17.06 33.90
C VAL A 15 -1.80 -17.38 33.15
N LYS A 16 -2.55 -18.38 33.64
CA LYS A 16 -3.94 -18.67 33.26
C LYS A 16 -4.88 -18.09 34.31
N GLY A 17 -5.96 -17.46 33.82
CA GLY A 17 -7.31 -17.57 34.38
C GLY A 17 -7.72 -16.59 35.47
N SER A 18 -8.68 -15.71 35.14
CA SER A 18 -9.87 -15.56 35.97
C SER A 18 -11.06 -15.27 35.08
N ALA A 19 -12.09 -16.11 35.23
CA ALA A 19 -13.43 -15.86 34.73
C ALA A 19 -14.11 -14.84 35.66
N ASP A 20 -14.94 -13.98 35.09
CA ASP A 20 -16.13 -13.53 35.82
C ASP A 20 -17.29 -13.36 34.84
N ALA A 21 -18.44 -13.85 35.27
CA ALA A 21 -19.69 -13.91 34.55
C ALA A 21 -20.59 -12.78 35.09
N GLY A 22 -21.04 -11.89 34.22
CA GLY A 22 -21.99 -10.83 34.55
C GLY A 22 -23.08 -10.73 33.50
N GLN A 23 -24.31 -10.98 33.94
CA GLN A 23 -25.53 -11.15 33.14
C GLN A 23 -26.01 -9.92 32.35
N VAL A 24 -26.82 -10.28 31.37
CA VAL A 24 -27.65 -9.53 30.42
C VAL A 24 -28.71 -8.63 31.07
N SER A 25 -28.86 -7.42 30.56
CA SER A 25 -30.15 -6.75 30.25
C SER A 25 -29.85 -5.75 29.12
N GLY A 26 -30.55 -5.70 27.99
CA GLY A 26 -32.01 -5.64 27.83
C GLY A 26 -32.40 -4.19 27.49
N GLY A 27 -31.87 -3.63 26.40
CA GLY A 27 -32.05 -2.22 26.01
C GLY A 27 -32.51 -2.09 24.56
N ASN A 28 -33.80 -1.79 24.41
CA ASN A 28 -34.60 -1.66 23.20
C ASN A 28 -34.10 -0.52 22.28
N VAL A 29 -33.67 -0.82 21.04
CA VAL A 29 -33.32 0.21 20.05
C VAL A 29 -34.51 0.45 19.13
N GLY A 30 -35.19 1.57 19.37
CA GLY A 30 -36.29 2.06 18.55
C GLY A 30 -35.84 2.38 17.12
N ARG A 31 -36.48 1.70 16.18
CA ARG A 31 -36.42 1.97 14.74
C ARG A 31 -37.26 3.21 14.44
N VAL A 32 -36.62 4.31 14.06
CA VAL A 32 -37.31 5.51 13.58
C VAL A 32 -37.10 5.63 12.07
N HIS A 33 -38.17 5.39 11.33
CA HIS A 33 -38.37 5.89 9.98
C HIS A 33 -38.95 7.31 10.05
N PRO A 34 -38.64 8.15 9.05
CA PRO A 34 -39.71 8.86 8.32
C PRO A 34 -39.45 8.73 6.80
N GLY A 35 -40.40 8.39 5.92
CA GLY A 35 -41.70 9.04 5.71
C GLY A 35 -41.45 10.48 5.26
N GLY A 36 -41.33 10.86 3.98
CA GLY A 36 -42.17 10.53 2.84
C GLY A 36 -43.31 11.55 2.72
N THR A 37 -43.07 12.73 2.13
CA THR A 37 -44.15 13.58 1.60
C THR A 37 -43.68 14.64 0.57
N LYS A 38 -44.31 14.53 -0.61
CA LYS A 38 -44.84 15.57 -1.52
C LYS A 38 -43.90 16.43 -2.37
N THR A 39 -43.91 16.06 -3.65
CA THR A 39 -43.65 16.86 -4.84
C THR A 39 -44.79 17.83 -5.15
N SER A 40 -44.47 19.09 -5.43
CA SER A 40 -45.26 20.03 -6.25
C SER A 40 -44.31 21.11 -6.75
N GLY A 41 -44.26 21.31 -8.08
CA GLY A 41 -43.22 22.07 -8.78
C GLY A 41 -43.41 23.59 -8.81
N VAL A 42 -42.45 24.26 -9.48
CA VAL A 42 -42.59 25.26 -10.57
C VAL A 42 -41.20 25.85 -10.88
N ASP A 43 -41.00 26.16 -12.16
CA ASP A 43 -39.85 26.72 -12.89
C ASP A 43 -38.93 27.74 -12.20
N GLY A 44 -37.65 27.69 -12.61
CA GLY A 44 -36.66 28.75 -12.40
C GLY A 44 -35.35 28.49 -13.14
N SER A 45 -35.12 29.25 -14.20
CA SER A 45 -34.00 29.20 -15.16
C SER A 45 -32.57 29.16 -14.61
N ALA A 46 -31.74 28.42 -15.34
CA ALA A 46 -30.35 28.72 -15.72
C ALA A 46 -29.28 28.97 -14.63
N VAL A 47 -28.31 28.05 -14.51
CA VAL A 47 -26.90 28.31 -14.87
C VAL A 47 -26.27 26.99 -15.32
N LYS A 48 -25.76 26.97 -16.55
CA LYS A 48 -25.03 25.87 -17.15
C LYS A 48 -23.63 25.86 -16.53
N GLY A 49 -23.45 25.14 -15.42
CA GLY A 49 -22.13 24.85 -14.87
C GLY A 49 -21.39 23.90 -15.81
N THR A 50 -20.67 24.45 -16.79
CA THR A 50 -19.67 23.71 -17.56
C THR A 50 -18.53 23.34 -16.63
N GLY A 51 -18.68 22.20 -15.95
CA GLY A 51 -17.54 21.53 -15.35
C GLY A 51 -16.59 21.15 -16.47
N ASN A 52 -15.48 21.87 -16.60
CA ASN A 52 -14.35 21.42 -17.40
C ASN A 52 -13.87 20.11 -16.76
N VAL A 53 -14.29 19.00 -17.34
CA VAL A 53 -13.64 17.72 -17.10
C VAL A 53 -12.28 17.83 -17.79
N ARG A 54 -11.27 18.27 -17.04
CA ARG A 54 -9.88 18.18 -17.47
C ARG A 54 -9.60 16.73 -17.81
N GLY A 55 -9.11 16.49 -19.03
CA GLY A 55 -8.66 15.16 -19.41
C GLY A 55 -7.52 14.75 -18.50
N LEU A 56 -7.28 13.45 -18.33
CA LEU A 56 -6.13 12.94 -17.57
C LEU A 56 -4.78 13.45 -18.12
N ASP A 57 -4.77 13.96 -19.35
CA ASP A 57 -3.64 14.59 -20.05
C ASP A 57 -3.37 16.05 -19.62
N ASP A 58 -4.28 16.69 -18.89
CA ASP A 58 -4.16 18.09 -18.45
C ASP A 58 -3.50 18.24 -17.06
N VAL A 59 -3.08 17.13 -16.44
CA VAL A 59 -2.45 17.17 -15.11
C VAL A 59 -0.97 17.55 -15.26
N PRO A 60 -0.48 18.63 -14.62
CA PRO A 60 0.92 19.01 -14.69
C PRO A 60 1.83 17.89 -14.22
N ARG A 61 2.86 17.57 -15.01
CA ARG A 61 3.85 16.56 -14.70
C ARG A 61 5.26 17.08 -14.91
N ILE A 62 6.22 16.55 -14.15
CA ILE A 62 7.64 16.79 -14.40
C ILE A 62 8.08 16.20 -15.76
N LYS A 63 9.28 16.58 -16.19
CA LYS A 63 9.94 15.91 -17.32
C LYS A 63 10.10 14.42 -17.02
N GLU A 64 9.93 13.58 -18.04
CA GLU A 64 10.06 12.13 -17.91
C GLU A 64 11.43 11.74 -17.36
N ILE A 65 11.44 10.85 -16.36
CA ILE A 65 12.63 10.19 -15.81
C ILE A 65 12.51 8.70 -16.12
N GLU A 66 13.39 8.20 -16.98
CA GLU A 66 13.45 6.78 -17.30
C GLU A 66 14.39 6.03 -16.33
N VAL A 67 13.92 4.90 -15.81
CA VAL A 67 14.68 4.02 -14.93
C VAL A 67 14.58 2.59 -15.44
N ASN A 68 15.72 2.02 -15.84
CA ASN A 68 15.79 0.64 -16.30
C ASN A 68 15.94 -0.34 -15.13
N PHE A 69 15.17 -1.42 -15.12
CA PHE A 69 15.26 -2.55 -14.20
C PHE A 69 15.78 -3.78 -14.93
N LYS A 70 16.29 -4.75 -14.18
CA LYS A 70 16.74 -6.03 -14.73
C LYS A 70 15.95 -7.16 -14.08
N ARG A 71 15.22 -7.91 -14.90
CA ARG A 71 14.53 -9.12 -14.45
C ARG A 71 15.55 -10.25 -14.24
N ASN A 72 15.40 -10.99 -13.15
CA ASN A 72 16.08 -12.27 -12.98
C ASN A 72 15.35 -13.35 -13.80
N VAL A 73 16.07 -14.10 -14.63
CA VAL A 73 15.49 -15.17 -15.47
C VAL A 73 14.74 -16.26 -14.69
N LYS A 74 15.04 -16.43 -13.40
CA LYS A 74 14.34 -17.35 -12.49
C LYS A 74 13.01 -16.82 -11.97
N HIS A 75 12.71 -15.53 -12.18
CA HIS A 75 11.44 -14.94 -11.82
C HIS A 75 10.46 -15.04 -12.99
N ASP A 76 9.19 -15.24 -12.65
CA ASP A 76 8.11 -15.15 -13.62
C ASP A 76 8.13 -13.79 -14.32
N SER A 77 8.07 -13.79 -15.65
CA SER A 77 8.19 -12.55 -16.44
C SER A 77 6.96 -11.68 -16.36
N GLU A 78 5.78 -12.27 -16.33
CA GLU A 78 4.52 -11.53 -16.28
C GLU A 78 4.34 -10.89 -14.90
N GLU A 79 4.67 -11.62 -13.83
CA GLU A 79 4.61 -11.11 -12.47
C GLU A 79 5.64 -10.02 -12.22
N PHE A 80 6.86 -10.16 -12.75
CA PHE A 80 7.85 -9.07 -12.67
C PHE A 80 7.36 -7.84 -13.44
N ALA A 81 6.85 -8.01 -14.65
CA ALA A 81 6.31 -6.90 -15.45
C ALA A 81 5.12 -6.22 -14.77
N ARG A 82 4.20 -7.00 -14.19
CA ARG A 82 3.04 -6.50 -13.45
C ARG A 82 3.47 -5.69 -12.23
N GLN A 83 4.34 -6.24 -11.38
CA GLN A 83 4.81 -5.52 -10.20
C GLN A 83 5.61 -4.27 -10.58
N LEU A 84 6.42 -4.31 -11.65
CA LEU A 84 7.14 -3.14 -12.12
C LEU A 84 6.18 -2.04 -12.62
N LYS A 85 5.13 -2.42 -13.36
CA LYS A 85 4.09 -1.49 -13.79
C LYS A 85 3.31 -0.90 -12.62
N ASP A 86 3.03 -1.69 -11.59
CA ASP A 86 2.39 -1.20 -10.38
C ASP A 86 3.26 -0.18 -9.63
N GLN A 87 4.59 -0.38 -9.62
CA GLN A 87 5.56 0.58 -9.08
C GLN A 87 5.56 1.88 -9.89
N GLU A 88 5.61 1.78 -11.22
CA GLU A 88 5.54 2.93 -12.12
C GLU A 88 4.24 3.74 -11.91
N LYS A 89 3.10 3.04 -11.89
CA LYS A 89 1.80 3.66 -11.65
C LYS A 89 1.80 4.40 -10.31
N GLY A 90 2.25 3.74 -9.25
CA GLY A 90 2.30 4.33 -7.92
C GLY A 90 3.19 5.57 -7.86
N MET A 91 4.38 5.52 -8.47
CA MET A 91 5.26 6.70 -8.60
C MET A 91 4.51 7.86 -9.26
N ASN A 92 3.80 7.60 -10.35
CA ASN A 92 3.10 8.60 -11.15
C ASN A 92 1.81 9.12 -10.52
N GLU A 93 1.38 8.55 -9.38
CA GLU A 93 0.29 9.05 -8.51
C GLU A 93 0.79 9.96 -7.39
N LEU A 94 2.11 10.14 -7.25
CA LEU A 94 2.71 11.07 -6.29
C LEU A 94 2.89 12.44 -6.93
N THR A 95 2.60 13.47 -6.13
CA THR A 95 3.08 14.83 -6.39
C THR A 95 4.57 14.95 -6.06
N VAL A 96 5.23 15.99 -6.58
CA VAL A 96 6.64 16.27 -6.24
C VAL A 96 6.79 16.48 -4.72
N ASP A 97 5.87 17.23 -4.10
CA ASP A 97 5.86 17.48 -2.65
C ASP A 97 5.72 16.17 -1.83
N GLU A 98 4.76 15.31 -2.18
CA GLU A 98 4.58 14.01 -1.52
C GLU A 98 5.82 13.14 -1.65
N TYR A 99 6.38 13.04 -2.86
CA TYR A 99 7.58 12.25 -3.11
C TYR A 99 8.74 12.71 -2.24
N LEU A 100 9.05 14.00 -2.24
CA LEU A 100 10.17 14.55 -1.46
C LEU A 100 9.99 14.28 0.03
N LYS A 101 8.79 14.51 0.58
CA LYS A 101 8.50 14.23 1.99
C LYS A 101 8.65 12.75 2.34
N ASN A 102 8.10 11.87 1.49
CA ASN A 102 8.18 10.43 1.72
C ASN A 102 9.64 9.93 1.64
N ARG A 103 10.42 10.45 0.68
CA ARG A 103 11.84 10.13 0.53
C ARG A 103 12.68 10.65 1.69
N ASP A 104 12.50 11.92 2.09
CA ASP A 104 13.21 12.52 3.22
C ASP A 104 12.93 11.73 4.51
N ARG A 105 11.67 11.37 4.74
CA ARG A 105 11.29 10.52 5.86
C ARG A 105 11.94 9.14 5.79
N TYR A 106 11.88 8.47 4.63
CA TYR A 106 12.50 7.14 4.47
C TYR A 106 14.02 7.19 4.70
N ILE A 107 14.70 8.25 4.27
CA ILE A 107 16.14 8.42 4.51
C ILE A 107 16.43 8.60 6.00
N ALA A 108 15.60 9.37 6.71
CA ALA A 108 15.78 9.65 8.13
C ALA A 108 15.42 8.45 9.03
N GLU A 109 14.33 7.75 8.72
CA GLU A 109 13.69 6.77 9.62
C GLU A 109 13.75 5.33 9.09
N GLY A 110 14.08 5.14 7.81
CA GLY A 110 13.94 3.86 7.13
C GLY A 110 12.48 3.51 6.82
N ARG A 111 12.16 2.21 6.84
CA ARG A 111 10.79 1.73 6.60
C ARG A 111 9.89 2.09 7.77
N ALA A 112 8.74 2.67 7.44
CA ALA A 112 7.72 3.05 8.40
C ALA A 112 7.09 1.84 9.09
N ILE A 113 7.10 1.84 10.43
CA ILE A 113 6.57 0.74 11.24
C ILE A 113 5.04 0.70 11.17
N GLU A 114 4.37 1.83 11.03
CA GLU A 114 2.91 1.90 10.96
C GLU A 114 2.34 1.18 9.73
N GLY A 115 3.12 1.06 8.64
CA GLY A 115 2.75 0.28 7.47
C GLY A 115 2.60 -1.23 7.76
N ASN A 116 3.16 -1.73 8.87
CA ASN A 116 3.02 -3.13 9.27
C ASN A 116 1.56 -3.50 9.57
N ALA A 117 0.77 -2.58 10.11
CA ALA A 117 -0.64 -2.82 10.39
C ALA A 117 -1.43 -2.99 9.08
N ALA A 118 -1.23 -2.08 8.11
CA ALA A 118 -1.86 -2.15 6.79
C ALA A 118 -1.47 -3.44 6.05
N GLN A 119 -0.18 -3.81 6.06
CA GLN A 119 0.29 -5.07 5.47
C GLN A 119 -0.35 -6.29 6.13
N LYS A 120 -0.43 -6.32 7.47
CA LYS A 120 -1.05 -7.43 8.21
C LYS A 120 -2.52 -7.58 7.84
N MET A 121 -3.26 -6.47 7.81
CA MET A 121 -4.68 -6.49 7.41
C MET A 121 -4.86 -6.97 5.98
N ALA A 122 -4.07 -6.46 5.03
CA ALA A 122 -4.13 -6.89 3.64
C ALA A 122 -3.83 -8.40 3.48
N ARG A 123 -2.86 -8.93 4.23
CA ARG A 123 -2.56 -10.38 4.24
C ARG A 123 -3.69 -11.20 4.82
N GLN A 124 -4.32 -10.72 5.89
CA GLN A 124 -5.47 -11.40 6.50
C GLN A 124 -6.66 -11.44 5.55
N GLU A 125 -6.92 -10.36 4.84
CA GLU A 125 -8.02 -10.31 3.87
C GLU A 125 -7.73 -11.20 2.66
N ALA A 126 -6.53 -11.12 2.10
CA ALA A 126 -6.10 -12.00 1.02
C ALA A 126 -6.18 -13.50 1.40
N LEU A 127 -5.91 -13.86 2.66
CA LEU A 127 -6.08 -15.22 3.14
C LEU A 127 -7.55 -15.63 3.13
N LYS A 128 -8.46 -14.79 3.64
CA LYS A 128 -9.91 -15.08 3.64
C LYS A 128 -10.44 -15.23 2.22
N ASP A 129 -10.08 -14.31 1.34
CA ASP A 129 -10.50 -14.32 -0.06
C ASP A 129 -10.03 -15.60 -0.76
N LYS A 130 -8.76 -15.98 -0.55
CA LYS A 130 -8.22 -17.20 -1.14
C LYS A 130 -8.89 -18.46 -0.60
N ILE A 131 -9.23 -18.50 0.68
CA ILE A 131 -10.03 -19.59 1.26
C ILE A 131 -11.41 -19.65 0.59
N ALA A 132 -12.11 -18.51 0.45
CA ALA A 132 -13.43 -18.47 -0.18
C ALA A 132 -13.38 -18.93 -1.65
N GLU A 133 -12.36 -18.51 -2.40
CA GLU A 133 -12.10 -18.95 -3.77
C GLU A 133 -11.96 -20.48 -3.86
N LEU A 134 -11.08 -21.05 -3.05
CA LEU A 134 -10.82 -22.50 -3.02
C LEU A 134 -12.04 -23.30 -2.56
N ARG A 135 -12.82 -22.77 -1.63
CA ARG A 135 -14.11 -23.37 -1.20
C ARG A 135 -15.12 -23.41 -2.34
N LYS A 136 -15.20 -22.35 -3.14
CA LYS A 136 -16.07 -22.30 -4.32
C LYS A 136 -15.65 -23.31 -5.39
N GLN A 137 -14.36 -23.67 -5.43
CA GLN A 137 -13.81 -24.73 -6.29
C GLN A 137 -14.05 -26.15 -5.74
N GLY A 138 -14.73 -26.29 -4.60
CA GLY A 138 -15.17 -27.58 -4.05
C GLY A 138 -14.30 -28.16 -2.94
N LEU A 139 -13.23 -27.48 -2.52
CA LEU A 139 -12.36 -27.97 -1.45
C LEU A 139 -13.06 -27.95 -0.09
N SER A 140 -12.69 -28.87 0.81
CA SER A 140 -13.10 -28.79 2.21
C SER A 140 -12.52 -27.53 2.87
N ARG A 141 -13.09 -27.12 4.03
CA ARG A 141 -12.56 -25.97 4.77
C ARG A 141 -11.12 -26.19 5.20
N ALA A 142 -10.77 -27.39 5.65
CA ALA A 142 -9.42 -27.71 6.09
C ALA A 142 -8.41 -27.62 4.93
N GLU A 143 -8.74 -28.19 3.77
CA GLU A 143 -7.86 -28.16 2.60
C GLU A 143 -7.71 -26.74 2.04
N ALA A 144 -8.81 -26.00 1.93
CA ALA A 144 -8.79 -24.61 1.45
C ALA A 144 -7.95 -23.72 2.37
N THR A 145 -8.10 -23.85 3.70
CA THR A 145 -7.26 -23.11 4.67
C THR A 145 -5.79 -23.46 4.52
N LYS A 146 -5.45 -24.75 4.42
CA LYS A 146 -4.05 -25.18 4.25
C LYS A 146 -3.43 -24.60 2.97
N GLN A 147 -4.09 -24.77 1.83
CA GLN A 147 -3.57 -24.29 0.55
C GLN A 147 -3.50 -22.76 0.47
N ALA A 148 -4.48 -22.05 1.04
CA ALA A 148 -4.45 -20.59 1.09
C ALA A 148 -3.29 -20.07 1.97
N SER A 149 -2.99 -20.73 3.08
CA SER A 149 -1.83 -20.41 3.91
C SER A 149 -0.52 -20.65 3.16
N GLU A 150 -0.36 -21.80 2.51
CA GLU A 150 0.82 -22.12 1.69
C GLU A 150 1.01 -21.10 0.53
N TRP A 151 -0.09 -20.71 -0.12
CA TRP A 151 -0.08 -19.64 -1.12
C TRP A 151 0.40 -18.32 -0.53
N LEU A 152 -0.16 -17.90 0.62
CA LEU A 152 0.16 -16.62 1.27
C LEU A 152 1.63 -16.53 1.70
N GLU A 153 2.27 -17.65 2.01
CA GLU A 153 3.71 -17.71 2.31
C GLU A 153 4.58 -17.33 1.11
N THR A 154 4.09 -17.47 -0.11
CA THR A 154 4.80 -17.04 -1.33
C THR A 154 4.58 -15.57 -1.67
N LYS A 155 3.62 -14.90 -1.00
CA LYS A 155 3.18 -13.55 -1.34
C LYS A 155 3.67 -12.49 -0.36
N ALA A 156 3.82 -11.27 -0.85
CA ALA A 156 4.00 -10.05 -0.06
C ALA A 156 2.80 -9.12 -0.30
N ALA A 157 2.42 -8.36 0.74
CA ALA A 157 1.53 -7.21 0.57
C ALA A 157 2.38 -6.05 0.03
N LEU A 158 2.05 -5.57 -1.16
CA LEU A 158 2.88 -4.66 -1.94
C LEU A 158 2.54 -3.20 -1.64
N HIS A 159 3.56 -2.40 -1.36
CA HIS A 159 3.47 -0.95 -1.54
C HIS A 159 3.77 -0.63 -3.00
N ASN A 160 2.95 0.24 -3.60
CA ASN A 160 3.07 0.66 -4.99
C ASN A 160 3.10 2.20 -5.03
N PRO A 161 4.29 2.84 -5.15
CA PRO A 161 5.61 2.22 -5.23
C PRO A 161 6.09 1.72 -3.85
N ASP A 162 7.20 1.00 -3.81
CA ASP A 162 7.86 0.61 -2.56
C ASP A 162 8.23 1.89 -1.76
N GLN A 163 8.25 1.80 -0.43
CA GLN A 163 8.59 2.93 0.45
C GLN A 163 9.98 3.49 0.15
N ILE A 164 10.92 2.63 -0.27
CA ILE A 164 12.25 3.08 -0.72
C ILE A 164 12.16 4.07 -1.88
N ALA A 165 11.16 3.93 -2.74
CA ALA A 165 10.88 4.82 -3.86
C ALA A 165 9.82 5.89 -3.51
N GLY A 166 9.57 6.16 -2.22
CA GLY A 166 8.67 7.23 -1.80
C GLY A 166 7.20 6.83 -1.73
N GLY A 167 6.87 5.53 -1.70
CA GLY A 167 5.48 5.08 -1.59
C GLY A 167 4.79 5.42 -0.26
N ARG A 168 3.47 5.60 -0.31
CA ARG A 168 2.62 5.87 0.86
C ARG A 168 2.57 4.63 1.76
N THR A 169 2.74 4.82 3.07
CA THR A 169 3.00 3.73 4.03
C THR A 169 1.75 2.96 4.42
N ASP A 170 0.58 3.56 4.26
CA ASP A 170 -0.75 3.03 4.59
C ASP A 170 -1.48 2.41 3.39
N ILE A 171 -0.96 2.61 2.17
CA ILE A 171 -1.56 2.08 0.95
C ILE A 171 -0.90 0.76 0.55
N ILE A 172 -1.72 -0.28 0.45
CA ILE A 172 -1.36 -1.58 -0.11
C ILE A 172 -2.04 -1.74 -1.46
N GLY A 173 -1.25 -1.90 -2.52
CA GLY A 173 -1.76 -2.05 -3.89
C GLY A 173 -2.19 -3.47 -4.26
N GLY A 174 -1.90 -4.45 -3.40
CA GLY A 174 -2.34 -5.83 -3.55
C GLY A 174 -1.31 -6.85 -3.08
N MET A 175 -1.54 -8.11 -3.41
CA MET A 175 -0.58 -9.20 -3.15
C MET A 175 0.26 -9.48 -4.40
N GLY A 176 1.53 -9.82 -4.21
CA GLY A 176 2.38 -10.29 -5.30
C GLY A 176 3.47 -11.24 -4.83
N ASP A 177 4.16 -11.88 -5.75
CA ASP A 177 5.29 -12.74 -5.46
C ASP A 177 6.36 -11.99 -4.64
N LYS A 178 6.71 -12.53 -3.47
CA LYS A 178 7.62 -11.87 -2.53
C LYS A 178 9.07 -11.81 -3.04
N ARG A 179 9.48 -12.77 -3.88
CA ARG A 179 10.84 -12.84 -4.43
C ARG A 179 11.01 -11.80 -5.54
N VAL A 180 10.00 -11.65 -6.38
CA VAL A 180 9.92 -10.56 -7.37
C VAL A 180 9.95 -9.21 -6.68
N ASN A 181 9.10 -8.99 -5.67
CA ASN A 181 9.08 -7.73 -4.92
C ASN A 181 10.44 -7.41 -4.28
N SER A 182 11.07 -8.40 -3.66
CA SER A 182 12.42 -8.24 -3.08
C SER A 182 13.48 -7.91 -4.15
N SER A 183 13.36 -8.49 -5.34
CA SER A 183 14.24 -8.20 -6.48
C SER A 183 14.08 -6.79 -7.02
N ILE A 184 12.86 -6.23 -7.01
CA ILE A 184 12.61 -4.84 -7.42
C ILE A 184 13.12 -3.90 -6.33
N GLY A 185 12.76 -4.15 -5.07
CA GLY A 185 13.18 -3.35 -3.92
C GLY A 185 14.70 -3.28 -3.73
N SER A 186 15.42 -4.36 -4.02
CA SER A 186 16.90 -4.35 -3.99
C SER A 186 17.52 -3.51 -5.11
N GLN A 187 16.88 -3.45 -6.28
CA GLN A 187 17.35 -2.61 -7.38
C GLN A 187 17.11 -1.13 -7.12
N TRP A 188 16.01 -0.77 -6.45
CA TRP A 188 15.76 0.62 -6.05
C TRP A 188 16.93 1.24 -5.28
N LYS A 189 17.61 0.48 -4.41
CA LYS A 189 18.77 0.94 -3.63
C LYS A 189 19.90 1.54 -4.47
N TYR A 190 20.02 1.16 -5.75
CA TYR A 190 21.07 1.62 -6.65
C TYR A 190 20.55 2.57 -7.73
N ARG A 191 19.25 2.82 -7.76
CA ARG A 191 18.57 3.59 -8.82
C ARG A 191 17.89 4.83 -8.29
N ILE A 192 17.47 4.82 -7.03
CA ILE A 192 16.65 5.89 -6.46
C ILE A 192 17.41 7.20 -6.33
N ASP A 193 18.72 7.18 -6.07
CA ASP A 193 19.52 8.40 -5.90
C ASP A 193 19.51 9.28 -7.16
N VAL A 194 19.54 8.67 -8.34
CA VAL A 194 19.47 9.38 -9.64
C VAL A 194 18.08 9.98 -9.89
N VAL A 195 17.03 9.33 -9.39
CA VAL A 195 15.65 9.84 -9.45
C VAL A 195 15.49 10.99 -8.46
N ASP A 196 15.98 10.83 -7.23
CA ASP A 196 16.00 11.85 -6.17
C ASP A 196 16.70 13.13 -6.66
N GLU A 197 17.88 13.00 -7.26
CA GLU A 197 18.65 14.14 -7.79
C GLU A 197 17.86 14.91 -8.85
N GLN A 198 17.32 14.22 -9.86
CA GLN A 198 16.56 14.85 -10.95
C GLN A 198 15.29 15.54 -10.46
N ILE A 199 14.54 14.90 -9.55
CA ILE A 199 13.31 15.49 -8.99
C ILE A 199 13.66 16.71 -8.13
N ARG A 200 14.70 16.63 -7.28
CA ARG A 200 15.14 17.78 -6.47
C ARG A 200 15.62 18.93 -7.32
N GLU A 201 16.30 18.67 -8.42
CA GLU A 201 16.75 19.73 -9.34
C GLU A 201 15.56 20.43 -10.00
N MET A 202 14.58 19.69 -10.49
CA MET A 202 13.34 20.28 -11.04
C MET A 202 12.56 21.06 -9.98
N ALA A 203 12.50 20.54 -8.74
CA ALA A 203 11.79 21.15 -7.63
C ALA A 203 12.33 22.54 -7.24
N LYS A 204 13.63 22.81 -7.43
CA LYS A 204 14.24 24.14 -7.12
C LYS A 204 13.59 25.29 -7.90
N ASN A 205 13.02 25.00 -9.06
CA ASN A 205 12.39 25.99 -9.94
C ASN A 205 10.86 26.03 -9.77
N MET A 206 10.31 25.37 -8.75
CA MET A 206 8.88 25.31 -8.49
C MET A 206 8.51 26.14 -7.26
N SER A 207 7.38 26.84 -7.36
CA SER A 207 6.69 27.38 -6.19
C SER A 207 6.11 26.26 -5.32
N SER A 208 5.81 26.56 -4.05
CA SER A 208 5.14 25.62 -3.15
C SER A 208 3.82 25.07 -3.69
N GLU A 209 3.10 25.86 -4.49
CA GLU A 209 1.86 25.43 -5.14
C GLU A 209 2.14 24.48 -6.31
N GLN A 210 3.19 24.73 -7.09
CA GLN A 210 3.60 23.81 -8.16
C GLN A 210 4.06 22.46 -7.60
N LEU A 211 4.81 22.44 -6.49
CA LEU A 211 5.25 21.18 -5.85
C LEU A 211 4.07 20.28 -5.46
N LYS A 212 2.98 20.87 -4.99
CA LYS A 212 1.77 20.14 -4.54
C LYS A 212 0.84 19.70 -5.67
N ASN A 213 0.95 20.32 -6.84
CA ASN A 213 0.02 20.07 -7.96
C ASN A 213 0.70 19.47 -9.20
N THR A 214 2.04 19.35 -9.19
CA THR A 214 2.80 18.70 -10.25
C THR A 214 3.10 17.27 -9.86
N TYR A 215 2.71 16.32 -10.70
CA TYR A 215 2.90 14.89 -10.50
C TYR A 215 4.23 14.41 -11.08
N LEU A 216 4.68 13.25 -10.60
CA LEU A 216 5.84 12.59 -11.19
C LEU A 216 5.53 12.10 -12.62
N ASN A 217 6.60 11.89 -13.38
CA ASN A 217 6.55 11.26 -14.70
C ASN A 217 7.74 10.32 -14.82
N VAL A 218 7.58 9.14 -14.25
CA VAL A 218 8.59 8.09 -14.21
C VAL A 218 8.18 6.98 -15.16
N LYS A 219 9.16 6.48 -15.90
CA LYS A 219 8.99 5.36 -16.81
C LYS A 219 9.95 4.24 -16.41
N LEU A 220 9.40 3.09 -16.05
CA LEU A 220 10.15 1.93 -15.60
C LEU A 220 10.26 0.91 -16.74
N THR A 221 11.49 0.72 -17.24
CA THR A 221 11.78 -0.25 -18.31
C THR A 221 12.42 -1.51 -17.75
N GLN A 222 12.45 -2.60 -18.51
CA GLN A 222 13.01 -3.89 -18.09
C GLN A 222 13.67 -4.66 -19.22
#